data_AF-A0A348VW80-F1
#
_entry.id   AF-A0A348VW80-F1
#
_cell.length_a   1.000
_cell.length_b   1.000
_cell.length_c   1.000
_cell.angle_alpha   90.00
_cell.angle_beta   90.00
_cell.angle_gamma   90.00
#
_symmetry.space_group_name_H-M   'P 1'
#
loop_
_entity.id
_entity.type
_entity.pdbx_description
1 polymer ?
#
loop_
_entity_poly.entity_id
_entity_poly.type
_entity_poly.pdbx_seq_one_letter_code
_entity_poly.pdbx_strand_id
1 'polypeptide(L)'
;RAAPYADCRLGGHKVLDSFPLPLYNNTVSHRIMDSDLTYGEALDRIEKVLVQGSAGKAEVFLTSLRGKRFVVKDFGRKGFWERHFLGRIFIGREARAYQGLAGIEGLPGQALRLTPFAIAVEYLEAQDLGSVNAGEIGITVVRQLEKIIDAIHSRGWVHLDLQRRTNILIVNGEVRVIDLASAFRPGALPLLGPLLTRFFGIFDRLSLIKFKRLYAPDALTDNDRCWLKVRNLVMPTKW
;
A
#
# COMPACT_ATOMS: atom_id res chain seq x y z
N ARG A 1 -7.66 16.02 -50.01
CA ARG A 1 -7.30 17.02 -48.97
C ARG A 1 -7.01 16.25 -47.70
N ALA A 2 -5.73 16.08 -47.37
CA ALA A 2 -5.25 15.38 -46.20
C ALA A 2 -4.25 16.28 -45.46
N ALA A 3 -4.41 16.37 -44.14
CA ALA A 3 -3.39 16.58 -43.08
C ALA A 3 -4.08 17.13 -41.80
N PRO A 4 -3.51 16.97 -40.58
CA PRO A 4 -2.28 16.25 -40.23
C PRO A 4 -2.40 15.23 -39.07
N TYR A 5 -1.62 14.16 -39.18
CA TYR A 5 -1.13 13.36 -38.05
C TYR A 5 -0.02 14.15 -37.34
N ALA A 6 -0.08 14.27 -36.02
CA ALA A 6 1.01 14.82 -35.20
C ALA A 6 2.01 13.71 -34.83
N ASP A 7 3.24 13.89 -35.32
CA ASP A 7 4.43 13.06 -35.17
C ASP A 7 5.09 13.34 -33.80
N CYS A 8 5.19 12.33 -32.93
CA CYS A 8 5.94 12.40 -31.67
C CYS A 8 7.35 11.82 -31.89
N ARG A 9 8.33 12.68 -32.22
CA ARG A 9 9.75 12.31 -32.24
C ARG A 9 10.39 12.60 -30.89
N LEU A 10 11.02 11.58 -30.30
CA LEU A 10 11.95 11.73 -29.17
C LEU A 10 13.38 11.80 -29.73
N GLY A 11 13.97 12.99 -29.67
CA GLY A 11 15.39 13.21 -29.91
C GLY A 11 16.22 12.71 -28.73
N GLY A 12 17.26 11.94 -29.02
CA GLY A 12 18.20 11.46 -28.02
C GLY A 12 19.28 12.48 -27.68
N HIS A 13 19.76 12.45 -26.44
CA HIS A 13 21.12 12.80 -26.08
C HIS A 13 21.61 11.87 -24.96
N LYS A 14 22.73 11.20 -25.23
CA LYS A 14 23.54 10.46 -24.26
C LYS A 14 24.26 11.46 -23.36
N VAL A 15 24.24 11.24 -22.05
CA VAL A 15 25.38 11.54 -21.17
C VAL A 15 25.53 10.35 -20.22
N LEU A 16 26.66 9.67 -20.36
CA LEU A 16 27.16 8.66 -19.45
C LEU A 16 27.81 9.39 -18.29
N ASP A 17 27.30 9.22 -17.07
CA ASP A 17 28.06 9.53 -15.87
C ASP A 17 27.90 8.40 -14.85
N SER A 18 29.04 7.78 -14.59
CA SER A 18 29.34 6.76 -13.60
C SER A 18 29.08 7.25 -12.17
N PHE A 19 28.24 6.54 -11.43
CA PHE A 19 28.10 6.71 -9.98
C PHE A 19 28.39 5.39 -9.24
N PRO A 20 29.22 5.43 -8.18
CA PRO A 20 29.66 4.23 -7.47
C PRO A 20 28.56 3.65 -6.58
N LEU A 21 28.46 2.32 -6.54
CA LEU A 21 27.63 1.56 -5.59
C LEU A 21 28.17 1.76 -4.17
N PRO A 22 27.37 2.22 -3.18
CA PRO A 22 27.82 2.18 -1.80
C PRO A 22 27.72 0.74 -1.27
N LEU A 23 28.89 0.21 -0.90
CA LEU A 23 29.07 -0.97 -0.07
C LEU A 23 28.29 -0.80 1.24
N TYR A 24 27.31 -1.67 1.46
CA TYR A 24 26.50 -1.68 2.68
C TYR A 24 27.32 -2.33 3.80
N ASN A 25 28.11 -1.53 4.52
CA ASN A 25 28.76 -1.97 5.74
C ASN A 25 27.75 -2.00 6.88
N ASN A 26 27.68 -3.16 7.54
CA ASN A 26 27.03 -3.36 8.82
C ASN A 26 27.63 -2.43 9.89
N THR A 27 26.83 -2.18 10.92
CA THR A 27 27.13 -1.46 12.18
C THR A 27 26.69 0.00 12.20
N VAL A 28 25.39 0.21 12.40
CA VAL A 28 24.93 1.39 13.15
C VAL A 28 24.17 0.89 14.37
N SER A 29 24.90 0.87 15.49
CA SER A 29 24.35 0.84 16.83
C SER A 29 23.58 2.15 17.06
N HIS A 30 22.27 2.15 16.77
CA HIS A 30 21.35 3.18 17.22
C HIS A 30 20.64 2.65 18.47
N ARG A 31 21.18 3.03 19.64
CA ARG A 31 20.45 3.39 20.87
C ARG A 31 19.15 2.59 21.13
N ILE A 32 19.28 1.47 21.85
CA ILE A 32 18.17 0.82 22.56
C ILE A 32 17.67 1.82 23.63
N MET A 33 16.53 2.47 23.39
CA MET A 33 15.57 3.01 24.37
C MET A 33 14.54 3.91 23.66
N ASP A 34 13.46 3.32 23.15
CA ASP A 34 12.07 3.45 23.63
C ASP A 34 11.09 2.88 22.58
N SER A 35 10.13 2.05 23.00
CA SER A 35 8.85 1.79 22.30
C SER A 35 8.76 0.85 21.08
N ASP A 36 9.44 -0.30 21.07
CA ASP A 36 9.04 -1.38 20.14
C ASP A 36 8.12 -2.39 20.83
N LEU A 37 6.88 -2.50 20.33
CA LEU A 37 5.93 -3.53 20.73
C LEU A 37 6.56 -4.92 20.49
N THR A 38 6.63 -5.75 21.53
CA THR A 38 7.04 -7.16 21.39
C THR A 38 5.85 -8.07 21.09
N TYR A 39 6.13 -9.28 20.59
CA TYR A 39 5.07 -10.28 20.34
C TYR A 39 4.32 -10.69 21.61
N GLY A 40 5.04 -10.85 22.74
CA GLY A 40 4.41 -11.19 24.03
C GLY A 40 3.48 -10.07 24.51
N GLU A 41 3.96 -8.82 24.49
CA GLU A 41 3.15 -7.66 24.88
C GLU A 41 1.92 -7.48 23.98
N ALA A 42 2.05 -7.76 22.68
CA ALA A 42 0.92 -7.70 21.75
C ALA A 42 -0.20 -8.69 22.13
N LEU A 43 0.17 -9.89 22.57
CA LEU A 43 -0.79 -10.92 22.99
C LEU A 43 -1.40 -10.65 24.37
N ASP A 44 -0.61 -10.10 25.29
CA ASP A 44 -1.07 -9.80 26.65
C ASP A 44 -2.00 -8.58 26.71
N ARG A 45 -1.96 -7.72 25.68
CA ARG A 45 -2.67 -6.44 25.62
C ARG A 45 -3.66 -6.38 24.46
N ILE A 46 -4.32 -7.49 24.13
CA ILE A 46 -5.36 -7.51 23.11
C ILE A 46 -6.56 -6.72 23.61
N GLU A 47 -6.87 -5.61 22.94
CA GLU A 47 -8.08 -4.81 23.23
C GLU A 47 -9.30 -5.45 22.57
N LYS A 48 -9.15 -5.89 21.31
CA LYS A 48 -10.24 -6.41 20.50
C LYS A 48 -9.73 -7.30 19.38
N VAL A 49 -10.42 -8.41 19.13
CA VAL A 49 -10.21 -9.21 17.90
C VAL A 49 -11.05 -8.64 16.77
N LEU A 50 -10.42 -8.26 15.66
CA LEU A 50 -11.07 -7.67 14.49
C LEU A 50 -11.49 -8.75 13.49
N VAL A 51 -10.62 -9.74 13.25
CA VAL A 51 -10.89 -10.87 12.38
C VAL A 51 -10.40 -12.14 13.06
N GLN A 52 -11.31 -13.05 13.33
CA GLN A 52 -10.95 -14.38 13.80
C GLN A 52 -10.34 -15.16 12.63
N GLY A 53 -9.10 -15.61 12.78
CA GLY A 53 -8.38 -16.25 11.68
C GLY A 53 -9.02 -17.58 11.29
N SER A 54 -9.44 -17.74 10.03
CA SER A 54 -9.85 -19.03 9.44
C SER A 54 -8.68 -19.74 8.75
N ALA A 55 -8.90 -20.92 8.13
CA ALA A 55 -7.89 -21.57 7.29
C ALA A 55 -7.38 -20.58 6.21
N GLY A 56 -6.07 -20.42 6.11
CA GLY A 56 -5.43 -19.51 5.15
C GLY A 56 -5.57 -18.00 5.42
N LYS A 57 -6.27 -17.59 6.49
CA LYS A 57 -6.41 -16.17 6.90
C LYS A 57 -5.71 -15.90 8.23
N ALA A 58 -5.03 -14.76 8.32
CA ALA A 58 -4.43 -14.28 9.56
C ALA A 58 -5.51 -14.03 10.63
N GLU A 59 -5.16 -14.25 11.89
CA GLU A 59 -5.89 -13.60 12.98
C GLU A 59 -5.50 -12.12 13.00
N VAL A 60 -6.47 -11.23 13.12
CA VAL A 60 -6.23 -9.79 13.16
C VAL A 60 -6.84 -9.23 14.44
N PHE A 61 -6.01 -8.58 15.26
CA PHE A 61 -6.44 -8.00 16.52
C PHE A 61 -5.82 -6.63 16.75
N LEU A 62 -6.49 -5.84 17.59
CA LEU A 62 -6.03 -4.54 18.05
C LEU A 62 -5.34 -4.71 19.39
N THR A 63 -4.16 -4.12 19.54
CA THR A 63 -3.43 -4.05 20.81
C THR A 63 -3.01 -2.61 21.08
N SER A 64 -2.84 -2.26 22.36
CA SER A 64 -2.28 -0.98 22.75
C SER A 64 -1.07 -1.12 23.65
N LEU A 65 -0.09 -0.25 23.42
CA LEU A 65 1.11 -0.13 24.22
C LEU A 65 1.44 1.35 24.38
N ARG A 66 1.49 1.81 25.64
CA ARG A 66 1.91 3.18 26.01
C ARG A 66 1.12 4.27 25.26
N GLY A 67 -0.20 4.10 25.15
CA GLY A 67 -1.09 5.07 24.49
C GLY A 67 -1.08 5.01 22.95
N LYS A 68 -0.29 4.13 22.34
CA LYS A 68 -0.34 3.84 20.89
C LYS A 68 -1.12 2.56 20.64
N ARG A 69 -1.90 2.55 19.56
CA ARG A 69 -2.67 1.37 19.11
C ARG A 69 -2.04 0.77 17.86
N PHE A 70 -2.07 -0.56 17.76
CA PHE A 70 -1.54 -1.32 16.64
C PHE A 70 -2.53 -2.39 16.20
N VAL A 71 -2.70 -2.52 14.89
CA VAL A 71 -3.32 -3.69 14.27
C VAL A 71 -2.25 -4.75 14.06
N VAL A 72 -2.43 -5.91 14.69
CA VAL A 72 -1.53 -7.04 14.55
C VAL A 72 -2.17 -8.08 13.65
N LYS A 73 -1.44 -8.48 12.60
CA LYS A 73 -1.77 -9.64 11.77
C LYS A 73 -0.88 -10.79 12.20
N ASP A 74 -1.49 -11.86 12.71
CA ASP A 74 -0.79 -13.02 13.28
C ASP A 74 -1.16 -14.33 12.59
N PHE A 75 -0.13 -15.05 12.14
CA PHE A 75 -0.21 -16.45 11.67
C PHE A 75 0.48 -17.42 12.65
N GLY A 76 1.00 -16.96 13.77
CA GLY A 76 1.77 -17.72 14.76
C GLY A 76 0.98 -18.86 15.39
N ARG A 77 -0.33 -18.65 15.61
CA ARG A 77 -1.28 -19.63 16.16
C ARG A 77 -1.78 -20.68 15.15
N LYS A 78 -1.31 -20.63 13.89
CA LYS A 78 -1.72 -21.57 12.83
C LYS A 78 -0.88 -22.86 12.84
N GLY A 79 -1.43 -23.91 12.22
CA GLY A 79 -0.73 -25.18 12.02
C GLY A 79 0.62 -25.00 11.32
N PHE A 80 1.56 -25.91 11.59
CA PHE A 80 2.96 -25.80 11.17
C PHE A 80 3.11 -25.44 9.68
N TRP A 81 2.39 -26.12 8.80
CA TRP A 81 2.47 -25.91 7.34
C TRP A 81 1.92 -24.53 6.91
N GLU A 82 0.73 -24.15 7.37
CA GLU A 82 0.15 -22.84 7.03
C GLU A 82 1.05 -21.69 7.50
N ARG A 83 1.57 -21.79 8.73
CA ARG A 83 2.45 -20.78 9.31
C ARG A 83 3.75 -20.62 8.52
N HIS A 84 4.39 -21.73 8.12
CA HIS A 84 5.71 -21.69 7.48
C HIS A 84 5.66 -21.32 5.99
N PHE A 85 4.65 -21.77 5.26
CA PHE A 85 4.56 -21.51 3.82
C PHE A 85 3.81 -20.22 3.51
N LEU A 86 2.63 -20.02 4.11
CA LEU A 86 1.81 -18.84 3.83
C LEU A 86 2.21 -17.68 4.75
N GLY A 87 2.26 -17.92 6.06
CA GLY A 87 2.53 -16.87 7.05
C GLY A 87 3.85 -16.14 6.82
N ARG A 88 4.96 -16.87 6.62
CA ARG A 88 6.28 -16.25 6.36
C ARG A 88 6.30 -15.39 5.11
N ILE A 89 5.64 -15.86 4.04
CA ILE A 89 5.63 -15.15 2.76
C ILE A 89 4.80 -13.88 2.88
N PHE A 90 3.57 -13.96 3.39
CA PHE A 90 2.69 -12.79 3.51
C PHE A 90 3.28 -11.73 4.44
N ILE A 91 3.69 -12.13 5.65
CA ILE A 91 4.29 -11.22 6.64
C ILE A 91 5.61 -10.66 6.13
N GLY A 92 6.45 -11.50 5.51
CA GLY A 92 7.72 -11.07 4.95
C GLY A 92 7.56 -10.13 3.75
N ARG A 93 6.50 -10.25 2.95
CA ARG A 93 6.17 -9.30 1.87
C ARG A 93 5.70 -7.98 2.43
N GLU A 94 4.73 -8.01 3.33
CA GLU A 94 4.13 -6.82 3.92
C GLU A 94 5.17 -6.01 4.72
N ALA A 95 6.00 -6.67 5.54
CA ALA A 95 7.09 -6.00 6.26
C ALA A 95 8.11 -5.34 5.32
N ARG A 96 8.49 -6.00 4.22
CA ARG A 96 9.39 -5.40 3.21
C ARG A 96 8.76 -4.22 2.50
N ALA A 97 7.45 -4.27 2.25
CA ALA A 97 6.73 -3.16 1.64
C ALA A 97 6.72 -1.94 2.57
N TYR A 98 6.36 -2.11 3.85
CA TYR A 98 6.43 -1.02 4.82
C TYR A 98 7.85 -0.46 4.98
N GLN A 99 8.87 -1.33 5.02
CA GLN A 99 10.26 -0.87 5.08
C GLN A 99 10.67 -0.07 3.84
N GLY A 100 10.33 -0.54 2.63
CA GLY A 100 10.69 0.14 1.39
C GLY A 100 9.90 1.43 1.12
N LEU A 101 8.71 1.54 1.73
CA LEU A 101 7.80 2.68 1.57
C LEU A 101 7.77 3.59 2.81
N ALA A 102 8.65 3.36 3.79
CA ALA A 102 8.76 4.17 4.99
C ALA A 102 8.94 5.67 4.66
N GLY A 103 8.22 6.53 5.38
CA GLY A 103 8.25 7.98 5.19
C GLY A 103 7.44 8.51 4.00
N ILE A 104 6.64 7.68 3.31
CA ILE A 104 5.60 8.21 2.42
C ILE A 104 4.45 8.74 3.28
N GLU A 105 4.17 10.03 3.15
CA GLU A 105 2.98 10.64 3.73
C GLU A 105 1.72 9.97 3.16
N GLY A 106 0.80 9.58 4.04
CA GLY A 106 -0.40 8.83 3.66
C GLY A 106 -0.32 7.31 3.91
N LEU A 107 0.84 6.76 4.25
CA LEU A 107 0.96 5.40 4.76
C LEU A 107 1.05 5.38 6.30
N PRO A 108 0.82 4.23 6.97
CA PRO A 108 1.14 4.05 8.38
C PRO A 108 2.59 4.44 8.69
N GLY A 109 2.77 5.25 9.73
CA GLY A 109 4.08 5.74 10.14
C GLY A 109 4.90 4.70 10.89
N GLN A 110 4.24 3.70 11.48
CA GLN A 110 4.89 2.62 12.22
C GLN A 110 4.44 1.24 11.73
N ALA A 111 5.40 0.39 11.40
CA ALA A 111 5.17 -1.04 11.13
C ALA A 111 6.35 -1.86 11.69
N LEU A 112 6.03 -2.82 12.55
CA LEU A 112 6.99 -3.62 13.29
C LEU A 112 6.77 -5.09 12.96
N ARG A 113 7.82 -5.76 12.49
CA ARG A 113 7.78 -7.22 12.34
C ARG A 113 8.06 -7.87 13.69
N LEU A 114 7.01 -8.34 14.37
CA LEU A 114 7.10 -8.95 15.70
C LEU A 114 7.77 -10.32 15.67
N THR A 115 7.42 -11.13 14.67
CA THR A 115 8.01 -12.47 14.45
C THR A 115 8.09 -12.77 12.95
N PRO A 116 8.66 -13.90 12.52
CA PRO A 116 8.54 -14.34 11.12
C PRO A 116 7.10 -14.47 10.61
N PHE A 117 6.11 -14.57 11.52
CA PHE A 117 4.71 -14.87 11.26
C PHE A 117 3.73 -13.80 11.76
N ALA A 118 4.24 -12.71 12.34
CA ALA A 118 3.42 -11.63 12.88
C ALA A 118 4.01 -10.26 12.54
N ILE A 119 3.14 -9.33 12.18
CA ILE A 119 3.46 -7.90 11.96
C ILE A 119 2.44 -7.05 12.70
N ALA A 120 2.92 -5.99 13.34
CA ALA A 120 2.12 -4.93 13.93
C ALA A 120 2.22 -3.69 13.05
N VAL A 121 1.10 -3.06 12.74
CA VAL A 121 1.03 -1.81 11.99
C VAL A 121 0.24 -0.81 12.82
N GLU A 122 0.64 0.46 12.80
CA GLU A 122 -0.08 1.54 13.45
C GLU A 122 -1.59 1.47 13.14
N TYR A 123 -2.41 1.50 14.18
CA TYR A 123 -3.85 1.62 14.02
C TYR A 123 -4.22 3.08 13.79
N LEU A 124 -5.00 3.30 12.74
CA LEU A 124 -5.50 4.62 12.38
C LEU A 124 -7.00 4.68 12.69
N GLU A 125 -7.39 5.66 13.51
CA GLU A 125 -8.79 5.94 13.80
C GLU A 125 -9.43 6.63 12.59
N ALA A 126 -9.96 5.80 11.70
CA ALA A 126 -10.50 6.22 10.43
C ALA A 126 -12.02 6.10 10.38
N GLN A 127 -12.62 6.96 9.57
CA GLN A 127 -14.02 6.83 9.19
C GLN A 127 -14.17 5.69 8.16
N ASP A 128 -15.25 4.92 8.28
CA ASP A 128 -15.57 3.88 7.30
C ASP A 128 -15.99 4.53 5.97
N LEU A 129 -15.27 4.24 4.89
CA LEU A 129 -15.65 4.68 3.54
C LEU A 129 -17.01 4.14 3.08
N GLY A 130 -17.55 3.11 3.74
CA GLY A 130 -18.91 2.63 3.53
C GLY A 130 -19.99 3.61 4.00
N SER A 131 -19.69 4.45 4.99
CA SER A 131 -20.63 5.45 5.53
C SER A 131 -20.52 6.83 4.87
N VAL A 132 -19.51 7.05 4.02
CA VAL A 132 -19.29 8.31 3.30
C VAL A 132 -20.18 8.34 2.07
N ASN A 133 -21.01 9.39 1.94
CA ASN A 133 -21.88 9.53 0.77
C ASN A 133 -21.09 9.98 -0.47
N ALA A 134 -21.65 9.68 -1.64
CA ALA A 134 -21.09 10.15 -2.90
C ALA A 134 -21.09 11.70 -2.93
N GLY A 135 -19.94 12.29 -3.25
CA GLY A 135 -19.76 13.75 -3.31
C GLY A 135 -19.27 14.39 -2.00
N GLU A 136 -19.24 13.66 -0.88
CA GLU A 136 -18.67 14.17 0.38
C GLU A 136 -17.13 14.21 0.34
N ILE A 137 -16.51 13.39 -0.50
CA ILE A 137 -15.07 13.40 -0.67
C ILE A 137 -14.70 14.47 -1.70
N GLY A 138 -14.10 15.56 -1.22
CA GLY A 138 -13.61 16.64 -2.07
C GLY A 138 -12.41 16.24 -2.95
N ILE A 139 -12.18 17.05 -4.00
CA ILE A 139 -11.04 16.91 -4.92
C ILE A 139 -9.68 16.83 -4.21
N THR A 140 -9.54 17.45 -3.03
CA THR A 140 -8.32 17.44 -2.22
C THR A 140 -7.91 16.02 -1.82
N VAL A 141 -8.86 15.21 -1.36
CA VAL A 141 -8.61 13.82 -0.94
C VAL A 141 -8.22 12.95 -2.13
N VAL A 142 -8.88 13.16 -3.28
CA VAL A 142 -8.51 12.49 -4.54
C VAL A 142 -7.06 12.79 -4.92
N ARG A 143 -6.65 14.06 -4.82
CA ARG A 143 -5.27 14.49 -5.10
C ARG A 143 -4.27 13.92 -4.11
N GLN A 144 -4.63 13.81 -2.83
CA GLN A 144 -3.77 13.14 -1.85
C GLN A 144 -3.59 11.65 -2.20
N LEU A 145 -4.65 10.95 -2.60
CA LEU A 145 -4.55 9.55 -3.00
C LEU A 145 -3.69 9.38 -4.26
N GLU A 146 -3.83 10.29 -5.25
CA GLU A 146 -2.94 10.37 -6.41
C GLU A 146 -1.48 10.52 -6.00
N LYS A 147 -1.17 11.45 -5.09
CA LYS A 147 0.19 11.67 -4.57
C LYS A 147 0.75 10.43 -3.87
N ILE A 148 -0.06 9.71 -3.09
CA ILE A 148 0.37 8.46 -2.44
C ILE A 148 0.74 7.42 -3.50
N ILE A 149 -0.11 7.24 -4.52
CA ILE A 149 0.15 6.30 -5.62
C ILE A 149 1.42 6.70 -6.38
N ASP A 150 1.59 7.99 -6.70
CA ASP A 150 2.79 8.52 -7.34
C ASP A 150 4.05 8.24 -6.51
N ALA A 151 3.99 8.48 -5.20
CA ALA A 151 5.10 8.24 -4.29
C ALA A 151 5.47 6.75 -4.23
N ILE A 152 4.49 5.84 -4.17
CA ILE A 152 4.72 4.40 -4.22
C ILE A 152 5.40 4.01 -5.55
N HIS A 153 4.84 4.47 -6.68
CA HIS A 153 5.35 4.17 -8.02
C HIS A 153 6.76 4.74 -8.25
N SER A 154 7.05 5.92 -7.73
CA SER A 154 8.38 6.57 -7.84
C SER A 154 9.50 5.75 -7.18
N ARG A 155 9.16 4.96 -6.14
CA ARG A 155 10.11 4.06 -5.46
C ARG A 155 10.19 2.68 -6.13
N GLY A 156 9.55 2.50 -7.28
CA GLY A 156 9.52 1.24 -8.02
C GLY A 156 8.57 0.19 -7.43
N TRP A 157 7.64 0.61 -6.59
CA TRP A 157 6.62 -0.25 -5.97
C TRP A 157 5.26 -0.07 -6.62
N VAL A 158 4.39 -1.05 -6.43
CA VAL A 158 2.96 -1.02 -6.79
C VAL A 158 2.15 -1.63 -5.65
N HIS A 159 0.91 -1.16 -5.43
CA HIS A 159 0.08 -1.63 -4.32
C HIS A 159 -0.83 -2.81 -4.69
N LEU A 160 -1.51 -2.72 -5.83
CA LEU A 160 -2.35 -3.73 -6.47
C LEU A 160 -3.64 -4.15 -5.76
N ASP A 161 -4.00 -3.51 -4.65
CA ASP A 161 -5.22 -3.84 -3.91
C ASP A 161 -5.97 -2.61 -3.39
N LEU A 162 -5.74 -1.45 -4.02
CA LEU A 162 -6.47 -0.20 -3.74
C LEU A 162 -7.95 -0.24 -4.15
N GLN A 163 -8.38 -1.31 -4.80
CA GLN A 163 -9.77 -1.52 -5.20
C GLN A 163 -10.71 -1.90 -4.04
N ARG A 164 -10.17 -2.17 -2.83
CA ARG A 164 -10.90 -2.58 -1.62
C ARG A 164 -11.06 -1.43 -0.63
N ARG A 165 -12.27 -1.27 -0.09
CA ARG A 165 -12.72 -0.02 0.58
C ARG A 165 -12.00 0.09 1.90
N THR A 166 -11.81 -1.06 2.53
CA THR A 166 -11.05 -1.28 3.74
C THR A 166 -9.58 -0.88 3.64
N ASN A 167 -9.01 -0.75 2.43
CA ASN A 167 -7.59 -0.43 2.25
C ASN A 167 -7.34 1.08 2.09
N ILE A 168 -8.41 1.88 1.98
CA ILE A 168 -8.35 3.33 1.91
C ILE A 168 -9.13 3.87 3.10
N LEU A 169 -8.50 4.70 3.90
CA LEU A 169 -9.02 5.23 5.14
C LEU A 169 -9.08 6.75 5.06
N ILE A 170 -10.05 7.37 5.71
CA ILE A 170 -10.09 8.83 5.90
C ILE A 170 -9.89 9.11 7.38
N VAL A 171 -8.80 9.81 7.71
CA VAL A 171 -8.40 10.15 9.07
C VAL A 171 -8.30 11.67 9.16
N ASN A 172 -9.16 12.30 9.94
CA ASN A 172 -9.20 13.76 10.10
C ASN A 172 -9.27 14.54 8.76
N GLY A 173 -9.96 13.98 7.76
CA GLY A 173 -10.10 14.57 6.42
C GLY A 173 -8.94 14.28 5.46
N GLU A 174 -7.93 13.53 5.88
CA GLU A 174 -6.81 13.09 5.03
C GLU A 174 -6.97 11.63 4.63
N VAL A 175 -6.62 11.31 3.38
CA VAL A 175 -6.58 9.92 2.93
C VAL A 175 -5.33 9.21 3.44
N ARG A 176 -5.55 8.00 3.96
CA ARG A 176 -4.50 7.05 4.32
C ARG A 176 -4.72 5.75 3.56
N VAL A 177 -3.63 5.10 3.17
CA VAL A 177 -3.65 3.80 2.50
C VAL A 177 -3.02 2.78 3.42
N ILE A 178 -3.71 1.66 3.62
CA ILE A 178 -3.26 0.56 4.48
C ILE A 178 -3.24 -0.76 3.70
N ASP A 179 -2.72 -1.81 4.35
CA ASP A 179 -2.63 -3.17 3.83
C ASP A 179 -1.73 -3.31 2.59
N LEU A 180 -0.42 -3.37 2.84
CA LEU A 180 0.60 -3.53 1.82
C LEU A 180 0.94 -5.00 1.51
N ALA A 181 0.09 -5.96 1.91
CA ALA A 181 0.38 -7.39 1.73
C ALA A 181 0.51 -7.80 0.25
N SER A 182 -0.29 -7.18 -0.62
CA SER A 182 -0.28 -7.38 -2.07
C SER A 182 0.85 -6.62 -2.77
N ALA A 183 1.42 -5.61 -2.11
CA ALA A 183 2.42 -4.74 -2.70
C ALA A 183 3.69 -5.52 -3.08
N PHE A 184 4.33 -5.11 -4.18
CA PHE A 184 5.66 -5.60 -4.54
C PHE A 184 6.44 -4.55 -5.33
N ARG A 185 7.75 -4.83 -5.52
CA ARG A 185 8.71 -3.91 -6.12
C ARG A 185 9.20 -4.38 -7.49
N PRO A 186 8.42 -4.22 -8.57
CA PRO A 186 8.90 -4.55 -9.92
C PRO A 186 10.15 -3.74 -10.28
N GLY A 187 10.26 -2.50 -9.79
CA GLY A 187 11.40 -1.60 -10.02
C GLY A 187 12.76 -2.12 -9.52
N ALA A 188 12.79 -3.21 -8.76
CA ALA A 188 14.04 -3.87 -8.37
C ALA A 188 14.68 -4.69 -9.50
N LEU A 189 13.93 -5.03 -10.56
CA LEU A 189 14.49 -5.77 -11.70
C LEU A 189 15.37 -4.85 -12.57
N PRO A 190 16.58 -5.31 -12.96
CA PRO A 190 17.43 -4.55 -13.86
C PRO A 190 16.76 -4.41 -15.23
N LEU A 191 16.88 -3.22 -15.83
CA LEU A 191 16.41 -2.84 -17.17
C LEU A 191 14.88 -2.83 -17.36
N LEU A 192 14.16 -3.83 -16.88
CA LEU A 192 12.70 -3.95 -17.02
C LEU A 192 11.91 -3.34 -15.86
N GLY A 193 12.56 -3.06 -14.72
CA GLY A 193 11.87 -2.62 -13.51
C GLY A 193 10.98 -1.39 -13.68
N PRO A 194 11.44 -0.29 -14.31
CA PRO A 194 10.61 0.89 -14.56
C PRO A 194 9.40 0.59 -15.46
N LEU A 195 9.60 -0.23 -16.51
CA LEU A 195 8.53 -0.62 -17.42
C LEU A 195 7.47 -1.47 -16.70
N LEU A 196 7.91 -2.45 -15.91
CA LEU A 196 7.01 -3.29 -15.12
C LEU A 196 6.27 -2.48 -14.06
N THR A 197 6.95 -1.54 -13.39
CA THR A 197 6.29 -0.63 -12.43
C THR A 197 5.22 0.21 -13.10
N ARG A 198 5.50 0.74 -14.29
CA ARG A 198 4.50 1.47 -15.08
C ARG A 198 3.34 0.57 -15.50
N PHE A 199 3.61 -0.65 -15.96
CA PHE A 199 2.59 -1.60 -16.38
C PHE A 199 1.68 -2.02 -15.22
N PHE A 200 2.25 -2.49 -14.11
CA PHE A 200 1.48 -2.89 -12.94
C PHE A 200 0.83 -1.69 -12.24
N GLY A 201 1.45 -0.52 -12.30
CA GLY A 201 0.90 0.73 -11.76
C GLY A 201 -0.42 1.14 -12.42
N ILE A 202 -0.74 0.63 -13.61
CA ILE A 202 -2.06 0.82 -14.25
C ILE A 202 -3.17 0.31 -13.33
N PHE A 203 -2.99 -0.82 -12.63
CA PHE A 203 -4.04 -1.37 -11.75
C PHE A 203 -4.34 -0.47 -10.54
N ASP A 204 -3.33 0.23 -10.02
CA ASP A 204 -3.51 1.23 -8.96
C ASP A 204 -4.29 2.44 -9.49
N ARG A 205 -4.01 2.89 -10.73
CA ARG A 205 -4.75 3.98 -11.38
C ARG A 205 -6.20 3.60 -11.69
N LEU A 206 -6.42 2.37 -12.15
CA LEU A 206 -7.76 1.83 -12.38
C LEU A 206 -8.57 1.76 -11.07
N SER A 207 -7.91 1.49 -9.94
CA SER A 207 -8.52 1.54 -8.62
C SER A 207 -8.87 2.97 -8.21
N LEU A 208 -7.98 3.94 -8.45
CA LEU A 208 -8.25 5.37 -8.26
C LEU A 208 -9.43 5.86 -9.10
N ILE A 209 -9.57 5.43 -10.36
CA ILE A 209 -10.72 5.80 -11.20
C ILE A 209 -12.02 5.26 -10.58
N LYS A 210 -12.01 4.04 -10.02
CA LYS A 210 -13.16 3.49 -9.27
C LYS A 210 -13.50 4.38 -8.07
N PHE A 211 -12.47 4.82 -7.34
CA PHE A 211 -12.59 5.68 -6.17
C PHE A 211 -13.22 7.03 -6.56
N LYS A 212 -12.67 7.71 -7.58
CA LYS A 212 -13.24 8.95 -8.14
C LYS A 212 -14.70 8.78 -8.50
N ARG A 213 -15.05 7.73 -9.26
CA ARG A 213 -16.45 7.48 -9.67
C ARG A 213 -17.42 7.40 -8.50
N LEU A 214 -17.01 6.82 -7.38
CA LEU A 214 -17.91 6.55 -6.26
C LEU A 214 -18.01 7.71 -5.28
N TYR A 215 -16.90 8.40 -5.05
CA TYR A 215 -16.81 9.37 -3.97
C TYR A 215 -16.65 10.81 -4.45
N ALA A 216 -16.09 11.01 -5.65
CA ALA A 216 -15.82 12.33 -6.22
C ALA A 216 -16.11 12.33 -7.74
N PRO A 217 -17.38 12.12 -8.18
CA PRO A 217 -17.72 12.01 -9.59
C PRO A 217 -17.35 13.26 -10.39
N ASP A 218 -17.33 14.43 -9.75
CA ASP A 218 -16.93 15.71 -10.35
C ASP A 218 -15.43 15.78 -10.64
N ALA A 219 -14.62 14.92 -10.00
CA ALA A 219 -13.19 14.82 -10.24
C ALA A 219 -12.84 13.89 -11.43
N LEU A 220 -13.83 13.24 -12.06
CA LEU A 220 -13.60 12.38 -13.22
C LEU A 220 -13.33 13.21 -14.48
N THR A 221 -12.14 13.02 -15.04
CA THR A 221 -11.81 13.56 -16.37
C THR A 221 -12.44 12.72 -17.48
N ASP A 222 -12.49 13.27 -18.71
CA ASP A 222 -12.96 12.51 -19.88
C ASP A 222 -12.10 11.27 -20.16
N ASN A 223 -10.80 11.37 -19.91
CA ASN A 223 -9.89 10.24 -19.98
C ASN A 223 -10.24 9.18 -18.93
N ASP A 224 -10.54 9.57 -17.68
CA ASP A 224 -10.97 8.62 -16.64
C ASP A 224 -12.25 7.88 -17.04
N ARG A 225 -13.20 8.56 -17.70
CA ARG A 225 -14.44 7.93 -18.21
C ARG A 225 -14.16 6.89 -19.29
N CYS A 226 -13.17 7.12 -20.15
CA CYS A 226 -12.73 6.15 -21.13
C CYS A 226 -12.12 4.91 -20.45
N TRP A 227 -11.17 5.13 -19.54
CA TRP A 227 -10.49 4.06 -18.80
C TRP A 227 -11.40 3.29 -17.85
N LEU A 228 -12.52 3.88 -17.42
CA LEU A 228 -13.52 3.19 -16.62
C LEU A 228 -14.15 1.99 -17.37
N LYS A 229 -14.28 2.06 -18.70
CA LYS A 229 -14.77 0.92 -19.50
C LYS A 229 -13.77 -0.23 -19.47
N VAL A 230 -12.49 0.08 -19.71
CA VAL A 230 -11.38 -0.89 -19.64
C VAL A 230 -11.29 -1.51 -18.25
N ARG A 231 -11.40 -0.68 -17.21
CA ARG A 231 -11.44 -1.12 -15.81
C ARG A 231 -12.52 -2.19 -15.58
N ASN A 232 -13.76 -1.92 -15.99
CA ASN A 232 -14.89 -2.81 -15.75
C ASN A 232 -14.76 -4.15 -16.50
N LEU A 233 -13.94 -4.21 -17.54
CA LEU A 233 -13.61 -5.44 -18.27
C LEU A 233 -12.58 -6.30 -17.50
N VAL A 234 -11.62 -5.66 -16.82
CA VAL A 234 -10.45 -6.35 -16.24
C VAL A 234 -10.47 -6.44 -14.71
N MET A 235 -11.37 -5.72 -14.03
CA MET A 235 -11.48 -5.70 -12.56
C MET A 235 -12.94 -5.80 -12.09
N PRO A 236 -13.18 -6.38 -10.90
CA PRO A 236 -14.53 -6.46 -10.31
C PRO A 236 -15.23 -5.10 -10.25
N THR A 237 -16.50 -5.06 -10.65
CA THR A 237 -17.31 -3.83 -10.71
C THR A 237 -17.98 -3.49 -9.39
N LYS A 238 -18.30 -4.52 -8.59
CA LYS A 238 -18.82 -4.41 -7.23
C LYS A 238 -17.67 -4.26 -6.22
N TRP A 239 -17.96 -3.73 -5.04
CA TRP A 239 -17.11 -3.89 -3.86
C TRP A 239 -17.71 -5.01 -3.02
#